data_AF-A0A832LWG8-F1
#
_entry.id   AF-A0A832LWG8-F1
#
_cell.length_a   1.000
_cell.length_b   1.000
_cell.length_c   1.000
_cell.angle_alpha   90.00
_cell.angle_beta   90.00
_cell.angle_gamma   90.00
#
_symmetry.space_group_name_H-M   'P 1'
#
loop_
_entity.id
_entity.type
_entity.pdbx_description
1 polymer ?
#
loop_
_entity_poly.entity_id
_entity_poly.type
_entity_poly.pdbx_seq_one_letter_code
_entity_poly.pdbx_strand_id
1 'polypeptide(L)' 'MDPKLLQKLRERVQKELTNRERECIEFWLAEIQKIYQKRHGSLEELKAELRLYMDKMKNRLEILKTKGY' A
#
# COMPACT_ATOMS: atom_id res chain seq x y z
N MET A 1 17.55 -24.57 -18.21
CA MET A 1 16.12 -24.19 -18.21
C MET A 1 15.74 -23.74 -19.61
N ASP A 2 14.53 -24.07 -20.08
CA ASP A 2 14.01 -23.60 -21.37
C ASP A 2 13.87 -22.05 -21.36
N PRO A 3 14.48 -21.32 -22.31
CA PRO A 3 14.37 -19.86 -22.40
C PRO A 3 12.94 -19.34 -22.49
N LYS A 4 12.04 -20.06 -23.18
CA LYS A 4 10.61 -19.69 -23.28
C LYS A 4 9.90 -19.84 -21.95
N LEU A 5 10.27 -20.85 -21.16
CA LEU A 5 9.74 -21.03 -19.81
C LEU A 5 10.21 -19.91 -18.88
N LEU A 6 11.50 -19.54 -18.95
CA LEU A 6 12.06 -18.42 -18.19
C LEU A 6 11.38 -17.09 -18.51
N GLN A 7 11.11 -16.83 -19.79
CA GLN A 7 10.41 -15.62 -20.21
C GLN A 7 8.99 -15.55 -19.64
N LYS A 8 8.21 -16.64 -19.76
CA LYS A 8 6.85 -16.71 -19.19
C LYS A 8 6.85 -16.52 -17.67
N LEU A 9 7.84 -17.06 -16.96
CA LEU A 9 7.99 -16.87 -15.52
C LEU A 9 8.28 -15.40 -15.18
N ARG A 10 9.17 -14.74 -15.92
CA ARG A 10 9.46 -13.30 -15.73
C ARG A 10 8.23 -12.44 -15.95
N GLU A 11 7.49 -12.68 -17.03
CA GLU A 11 6.26 -11.94 -17.34
C GLU A 11 5.21 -12.11 -16.23
N ARG A 12 5.06 -13.33 -15.71
CA ARG A 12 4.15 -13.62 -14.61
C ARG A 12 4.55 -12.90 -13.32
N VAL A 13 5.83 -12.98 -12.93
CA VAL A 13 6.35 -12.29 -11.74
C VAL A 13 6.16 -10.79 -11.87
N GLN A 14 6.49 -10.22 -13.03
CA GLN A 14 6.32 -8.78 -13.27
C GLN A 14 4.85 -8.36 -13.13
N LYS A 15 3.92 -9.15 -13.69
CA LYS A 15 2.49 -8.90 -13.57
C LYS A 15 2.01 -8.96 -12.13
N GLU A 16 2.46 -9.95 -11.35
CA GLU A 16 2.11 -10.10 -9.94
C GLU A 16 2.66 -8.93 -9.09
N LEU A 17 3.90 -8.50 -9.35
CA LEU A 17 4.50 -7.33 -8.69
C LEU A 17 3.72 -6.05 -9.00
N THR A 18 3.42 -5.80 -10.28
CA THR A 18 2.65 -4.63 -10.70
C THR A 18 1.23 -4.64 -10.11
N ASN A 19 0.57 -5.79 -10.06
CA ASN A 19 -0.75 -5.91 -9.42
C ASN A 19 -0.69 -5.60 -7.92
N ARG A 20 0.33 -6.13 -7.22
CA ARG A 20 0.53 -5.89 -5.78
C ARG A 20 0.82 -4.41 -5.49
N GLU A 21 1.62 -3.77 -6.32
CA GLU A 21 1.91 -2.34 -6.22
C GLU A 21 0.62 -1.51 -6.42
N ARG A 22 -0.14 -1.81 -7.47
CA ARG A 22 -1.44 -1.16 -7.74
C ARG A 22 -2.39 -1.30 -6.56
N GLU A 23 -2.60 -2.50 -6.04
CA GLU A 23 -3.49 -2.76 -4.89
C GLU A 23 -3.04 -2.00 -3.64
N CYS A 24 -1.72 -1.89 -3.42
CA CYS A 24 -1.15 -1.11 -2.33
C CYS A 24 -1.49 0.37 -2.48
N ILE A 25 -1.29 0.93 -3.68
CA ILE A 25 -1.59 2.34 -3.98
C ILE A 25 -3.09 2.62 -3.87
N GLU A 26 -3.95 1.78 -4.46
CA GLU A 26 -5.41 1.91 -4.40
C GLU A 26 -5.91 1.91 -2.96
N PHE A 27 -5.41 1.00 -2.14
CA PHE A 27 -5.74 0.97 -0.72
C PHE A 27 -5.40 2.28 -0.01
N TRP A 28 -4.17 2.78 -0.18
CA TRP A 28 -3.74 3.99 0.51
C TRP A 28 -4.42 5.25 -0.03
N LEU A 29 -4.72 5.30 -1.33
CA LEU A 29 -5.51 6.37 -1.90
C LEU A 29 -6.91 6.41 -1.27
N ALA A 30 -7.59 5.26 -1.18
CA ALA A 30 -8.93 5.17 -0.61
C ALA A 30 -8.97 5.61 0.86
N GLU A 31 -7.95 5.26 1.66
CA GLU A 31 -7.90 5.68 3.06
C GLU A 31 -7.64 7.19 3.22
N ILE A 32 -6.78 7.79 2.39
CA ILE A 32 -6.58 9.26 2.38
C ILE A 32 -7.86 9.96 1.94
N GLN A 33 -8.56 9.44 0.94
CA GLN A 33 -9.83 9.99 0.48
C GLN A 33 -10.88 10.01 1.58
N LYS A 34 -10.94 8.98 2.44
CA LYS A 34 -11.84 8.97 3.61
C LYS A 34 -11.55 10.13 4.57
N ILE A 35 -10.28 10.37 4.88
CA ILE A 35 -9.87 11.49 5.75
C ILE A 35 -10.24 12.82 5.09
N TYR A 36 -9.99 12.96 3.79
CA TYR A 36 -10.28 14.20 3.05
C TYR A 36 -11.78 14.49 2.95
N GLN A 37 -12.61 13.47 2.75
CA GLN A 37 -14.06 13.62 2.63
C GLN A 37 -14.75 13.88 3.96
N LYS A 38 -14.10 13.54 5.09
CA LYS A 38 -14.66 13.76 6.42
C LYS A 38 -14.69 15.26 6.74
N ARG A 39 -15.81 15.73 7.27
CA ARG A 39 -15.91 17.09 7.82
C ARG A 39 -15.29 17.11 9.22
N HIS A 40 -14.07 17.62 9.33
CA HIS A 40 -13.37 17.81 10.60
C HIS A 40 -13.88 19.07 11.31
N GLY A 41 -14.14 18.95 12.62
CA GLY A 41 -14.57 20.06 13.47
C GLY A 41 -13.42 20.97 13.93
N SER A 42 -12.17 20.51 13.79
CA SER A 42 -10.96 21.26 14.14
C SER A 42 -9.74 20.76 13.36
N LEU A 43 -8.66 21.55 13.36
CA LEU A 43 -7.37 21.14 12.82
C LEU A 43 -6.77 19.97 13.61
N GLU A 44 -7.00 19.96 14.92
CA GLU A 44 -6.57 18.91 15.85
C GLU A 44 -7.21 17.56 15.50
N GLU A 45 -8.49 17.54 15.15
CA GLU A 45 -9.19 16.32 14.70
C GLU A 45 -8.55 15.77 13.41
N LEU A 46 -8.31 16.64 12.41
CA LEU A 46 -7.64 16.25 11.18
C LEU A 46 -6.23 15.69 11.45
N LYS A 47 -5.45 16.36 12.30
CA LYS A 47 -4.10 15.91 12.69
C LYS A 47 -4.14 14.54 13.38
N ALA A 48 -5.13 14.30 14.23
CA ALA A 48 -5.29 13.01 14.92
C ALA A 48 -5.59 11.87 13.93
N GLU A 49 -6.47 12.09 12.95
CA GLU A 49 -6.76 11.08 11.92
C GLU A 49 -5.56 10.82 11.01
N LEU A 50 -4.87 11.87 10.57
CA LEU A 50 -3.63 11.73 9.79
C LEU A 50 -2.58 10.94 10.58
N ARG A 51 -2.47 11.13 11.89
CA ARG A 51 -1.56 10.36 12.74
C ARG A 51 -1.93 8.88 12.80
N LEU A 52 -3.20 8.56 13.04
CA LEU A 52 -3.67 7.16 13.03
C LEU A 52 -3.35 6.48 11.69
N TYR A 53 -3.53 7.21 10.60
CA TYR A 53 -3.24 6.70 9.27
C TYR A 53 -1.75 6.49 9.01
N MET A 54 -0.90 7.46 9.40
CA MET A 54 0.56 7.31 9.33
C MET A 54 1.06 6.14 10.17
N ASP A 55 0.49 5.91 11.36
CA ASP A 55 0.88 4.80 12.22
C ASP A 55 0.46 3.45 11.61
N LYS A 56 -0.69 3.37 10.94
CA LYS A 56 -1.10 2.21 10.13
C LYS A 56 -0.12 1.93 8.98
N MET A 57 0.34 2.97 8.29
CA MET A 57 1.38 2.85 7.25
C MET A 57 2.70 2.33 7.82
N LYS A 58 3.18 2.91 8.91
CA LYS A 58 4.41 2.48 9.60
C LYS A 58 4.32 1.02 10.03
N ASN A 59 3.22 0.60 10.63
CA ASN A 59 3.01 -0.79 11.03
C ASN A 59 3.04 -1.75 9.84
N ARG A 60 2.41 -1.39 8.71
CA ARG A 60 2.47 -2.22 7.49
C ARG A 60 3.88 -2.28 6.91
N LEU A 61 4.62 -1.17 6.92
CA LEU A 61 6.03 -1.16 6.51
C LEU A 61 6.88 -2.05 7.42
N GLU A 62 6.67 -1.99 8.74
CA GLU A 62 7.41 -2.79 9.70
C GLU A 62 7.13 -4.29 9.53
N ILE A 63 5.88 -4.66 9.30
CA ILE A 63 5.51 -6.04 8.97
C ILE A 63 6.21 -6.50 7.69
N LEU A 64 6.26 -5.66 6.65
CA LEU A 64 6.93 -6.00 5.40
C LEU A 64 8.45 -6.14 5.57
N LYS A 65 9.07 -5.36 6.45
CA LYS A 65 10.50 -5.48 6.79
C LYS A 65 10.83 -6.70 7.64
N THR A 66 9.91 -7.12 8.51
CA THR A 66 10.15 -8.20 9.49
C THR A 66 9.65 -9.57 9.02
N LYS A 67 8.63 -9.62 8.15
CA LYS A 67 8.01 -10.84 7.64
C LYS A 67 8.17 -11.04 6.13
N GLY A 68 8.71 -10.06 5.42
CA GLY A 68 9.20 -10.23 4.05
C GLY A 68 10.67 -10.62 4.12
N TYR A 69 11.01 -11.79 3.58
CA TYR A 69 12.36 -12.35 3.38
C TYR A 69 13.53 -11.36 3.43
#